data_AF-A0A2T0RUT0-F1
#
_entry.id   AF-A0A2T0RUT0-F1
#
_cell.length_a   1.000
_cell.length_b   1.000
_cell.length_c   1.000
_cell.angle_alpha   90.00
_cell.angle_beta   90.00
_cell.angle_gamma   90.00
#
_symmetry.space_group_name_H-M   'P 1'
#
loop_
_entity.id
_entity.type
_entity.pdbx_description
1 polymer ?
#
loop_
_entity_poly.entity_id
_entity_poly.type
_entity_poly.pdbx_seq_one_letter_code
_entity_poly.pdbx_strand_id
1 'polypeptide(L)' 'MKVKYDREVDILYIRLTDNVIDESDETHAGTIIDYDADGAVVGIEVLNASRRILSQLN' A
#
# COMPACT_ATOMS: atom_id res chain seq x y z
N MET A 1 -8.31 10.35 0.92
CA MET A 1 -7.88 9.13 1.65
C MET A 1 -8.97 8.07 1.64
N LYS A 2 -8.66 6.86 1.16
CA LYS A 2 -9.53 5.67 1.19
C LYS A 2 -8.69 4.46 1.62
N VAL A 3 -9.28 3.55 2.38
CA VAL A 3 -8.62 2.30 2.80
C VAL A 3 -9.47 1.13 2.33
N LYS A 4 -8.84 0.17 1.64
CA LYS A 4 -9.50 -1.05 1.16
C LYS A 4 -8.65 -2.24 1.58
N TYR A 5 -9.29 -3.20 2.25
CA TYR A 5 -8.69 -4.52 2.45
C TYR A 5 -9.35 -5.51 1.49
N ASP A 6 -8.54 -6.15 0.67
CA ASP A 6 -8.98 -7.24 -0.21
C ASP A 6 -8.60 -8.57 0.43
N ARG A 7 -9.61 -9.28 0.95
CA ARG A 7 -9.41 -10.53 1.68
C ARG A 7 -9.04 -11.69 0.76
N GLU A 8 -9.43 -11.67 -0.52
CA GLU A 8 -9.16 -12.77 -1.45
C GLU A 8 -7.67 -12.87 -1.75
N VAL A 9 -6.99 -11.73 -1.86
CA VAL A 9 -5.55 -11.63 -2.12
C VAL A 9 -4.71 -11.23 -0.91
N ASP A 10 -5.34 -10.98 0.25
CA ASP A 10 -4.70 -10.53 1.51
C ASP A 10 -3.83 -9.26 1.32
N ILE A 11 -4.41 -8.25 0.68
CA ILE A 11 -3.76 -6.95 0.45
C ILE A 11 -4.54 -5.84 1.15
N LEU A 12 -3.83 -5.00 1.90
CA LEU A 12 -4.34 -3.73 2.41
C LEU A 12 -3.83 -2.61 1.51
N TYR A 13 -4.75 -1.88 0.88
CA TYR A 13 -4.45 -0.68 0.12
C TYR A 13 -4.88 0.57 0.87
N ILE A 14 -3.98 1.53 0.98
CA ILE A 14 -4.21 2.86 1.54
C ILE A 14 -3.98 3.86 0.42
N ARG A 15 -5.07 4.42 -0.10
CA ARG A 15 -5.05 5.48 -1.11
C ARG A 15 -5.00 6.83 -0.41
N LEU A 16 -3.94 7.60 -0.59
CA LEU A 16 -3.76 8.90 0.08
C LEU A 16 -4.49 10.01 -0.68
N THR A 17 -4.24 10.10 -2.00
CA THR A 17 -4.82 11.10 -2.91
C THR A 17 -5.52 10.42 -4.10
N ASP A 18 -6.24 11.19 -4.93
CA ASP A 18 -6.83 10.67 -6.17
C ASP A 18 -5.92 10.90 -7.41
N ASN A 19 -4.69 11.39 -7.23
CA ASN A 19 -3.71 11.62 -8.31
C ASN A 19 -3.33 10.32 -9.02
N VAL A 20 -3.05 10.37 -10.33
CA VAL A 20 -2.68 9.18 -11.11
C VAL A 20 -1.37 8.57 -10.58
N ILE A 21 -1.34 7.24 -10.47
CA ILE A 21 -0.11 6.50 -10.18
C ILE A 21 0.73 6.46 -11.45
N ASP A 22 1.97 6.93 -11.36
CA ASP A 22 2.94 6.86 -12.46
C ASP A 22 3.90 5.68 -12.25
N GLU A 23 4.38 5.49 -11.02
CA GLU A 23 5.28 4.40 -10.65
C GLU A 23 4.93 3.80 -9.28
N SER A 24 5.38 2.56 -9.08
CA SER A 24 5.24 1.84 -7.82
C SER A 24 6.57 1.17 -7.47
N ASP A 25 7.01 1.28 -6.21
CA ASP A 25 8.27 0.70 -5.75
C ASP A 25 8.10 -0.12 -4.46
N GLU A 26 8.77 -1.27 -4.40
CA GLU A 26 8.79 -2.13 -3.22
C GLU A 26 9.90 -1.69 -2.27
N THR A 27 9.60 -0.72 -1.41
CA THR A 27 10.57 -0.15 -0.47
C THR A 27 11.03 -1.14 0.60
N HIS A 28 10.17 -2.09 0.97
CA HIS A 28 10.45 -3.17 1.92
C HIS A 28 9.71 -4.42 1.46
N ALA A 29 10.25 -5.60 1.74
CA ALA A 29 9.59 -6.86 1.37
C ALA A 29 8.12 -6.85 1.77
N GLY A 30 7.20 -6.87 0.80
CA GLY A 30 5.74 -6.84 0.92
C GLY A 30 5.10 -5.48 1.25
N THR A 31 5.81 -4.37 1.10
CA THR A 31 5.27 -3.01 1.17
C THR A 31 5.63 -2.25 -0.09
N ILE A 32 4.61 -1.84 -0.85
CA ILE A 32 4.76 -1.09 -2.10
C ILE A 32 4.26 0.33 -1.87
N ILE A 33 5.01 1.31 -2.38
CA ILE A 33 4.65 2.72 -2.36
C ILE A 33 4.35 3.15 -3.79
N ASP A 34 3.20 3.79 -4.00
CA ASP A 34 2.82 4.38 -5.28
C ASP A 34 3.17 5.87 -5.30
N TYR A 35 3.75 6.32 -6.40
CA TYR A 35 4.10 7.71 -6.65
C TYR A 35 3.33 8.25 -7.87
N ASP A 36 3.03 9.54 -7.86
CA ASP A 36 2.64 10.26 -9.07
C ASP A 36 3.85 10.72 -9.89
N ALA A 37 3.60 11.30 -11.06
CA ALA A 37 4.64 11.73 -12.00
C ALA A 37 5.58 12.83 -11.45
N ASP A 38 5.20 13.50 -10.35
CA ASP A 38 6.06 14.47 -9.65
C ASP A 38 6.87 13.82 -8.52
N GLY A 39 6.74 12.51 -8.32
CA GLY A 39 7.40 11.73 -7.26
C GLY A 39 6.72 11.88 -5.89
N ALA A 40 5.48 12.38 -5.83
CA ALA A 40 4.75 12.47 -4.57
C ALA A 40 4.05 11.14 -4.25
N VAL A 41 4.03 10.74 -2.98
CA VAL A 41 3.37 9.50 -2.56
C VAL A 41 1.84 9.63 -2.66
N VAL A 42 1.21 8.73 -3.41
CA VAL A 42 -0.24 8.72 -3.63
C VAL A 42 -0.93 7.48 -3.05
N GLY A 43 -0.19 6.41 -2.79
CA GLY A 43 -0.73 5.13 -2.33
C GLY A 43 0.29 4.26 -1.61
N ILE A 44 -0.22 3.32 -0.81
CA ILE A 44 0.57 2.29 -0.12
C ILE A 44 -0.17 0.96 -0.23
N GLU A 45 0.50 -0.08 -0.70
CA GLU A 45 0.02 -1.46 -0.67
C GLU A 45 0.82 -2.29 0.33
N VAL A 46 0.13 -3.05 1.17
CA VAL A 46 0.73 -4.01 2.10
C VAL A 46 0.28 -5.41 1.71
N LEU A 47 1.23 -6.22 1.25
CA LEU A 47 1.01 -7.61 0.85
C LEU A 47 1.04 -8.53 2.07
N ASN A 48 0.21 -9.57 2.06
CA ASN A 48 0.01 -10.46 3.20
C ASN A 48 -0.36 -9.68 4.48
N ALA A 49 -1.27 -8.71 4.33
CA ALA A 49 -1.56 -7.71 5.35
C ALA A 49 -1.98 -8.34 6.69
N SER A 50 -2.74 -9.44 6.64
CA SER A 50 -3.17 -10.19 7.81
C SER A 50 -1.99 -10.64 8.69
N ARG A 51 -0.87 -11.05 8.09
CA ARG A 51 0.32 -11.54 8.82
C ARG A 51 1.17 -10.41 9.39
N ARG A 52 1.17 -9.25 8.74
CA ARG A 52 2.03 -8.10 9.10
C ARG A 52 1.43 -7.21 10.18
N ILE A 53 0.11 -7.06 10.18
CA ILE A 53 -0.58 -6.29 11.24
C ILE A 53 -0.48 -7.04 12.57
N LEU A 54 -0.62 -8.37 12.55
CA LEU A 54 -0.51 -9.19 13.76
C LEU A 54 0.92 -9.24 14.34
N SER A 55 1.96 -9.13 13.51
CA SER A 55 3.34 -9.13 14.01
C SER A 55 3.75 -7.85 14.75
N GLN A 56 3.01 -6.75 14.58
CA GLN A 56 3.29 -5.45 15.20
C GLN A 56 2.50 -5.22 16.51
N LEU A 57 1.63 -6.16 16.89
CA LEU A 57 0.77 -6.06 18.08
C LEU A 57 1.26 -6.90 19.27
N ASN A 58 2.49 -7.44 19.18
CA ASN A 58 3.13 -8.22 20.25
C ASN A 58 4.28 -7.44 20.90
#